data_AF-A0A5U8SY31-F1
#
_entry.id   AF-A0A5U8SY31-F1
#
_cell.length_a   1.000
_cell.length_b   1.000
_cell.length_c   1.000
_cell.angle_alpha   90.00
_cell.angle_beta   90.00
_cell.angle_gamma   90.00
#
_symmetry.space_group_name_H-M   'P 1'
#
loop_
_entity.id
_entity.type
_entity.pdbx_description
1 polymer ?
#
loop_
_entity_poly.entity_id
_entity_poly.type
_entity_poly.pdbx_seq_one_letter_code
_entity_poly.pdbx_strand_id
1 'polypeptide(L)'
;MAKQPEDWFEEPDALPQEEEDDEIIWVSKSEIKRDAEVLKKLGAELVALSKTQLERIPLDEQLLEAILLAQKIKREGLRRQL
;
A
#
# COMPACT_ATOMS: atom_id res chain seq x y z
N MET A 1 45.02 -27.02 6.03
CA MET A 1 43.90 -27.06 7.01
C MET A 1 43.44 -25.65 7.29
N ALA A 2 42.29 -25.24 6.75
CA ALA A 2 41.49 -24.19 7.36
C ALA A 2 40.32 -24.92 8.02
N LYS A 3 40.35 -25.05 9.35
CA LYS A 3 39.23 -25.63 10.10
C LYS A 3 38.09 -24.61 10.04
N GLN A 4 36.94 -25.03 9.53
CA GLN A 4 35.71 -24.26 9.66
C GLN A 4 35.38 -24.16 11.16
N PRO A 5 34.98 -22.99 11.69
CA PRO A 5 34.58 -22.91 13.09
C PRO A 5 33.28 -23.70 13.26
N GLU A 6 33.35 -24.76 14.06
CA GLU A 6 32.25 -25.68 14.42
C GLU A 6 31.25 -25.06 15.42
N ASP A 7 31.28 -23.74 15.61
CA ASP A 7 30.48 -23.01 16.60
C ASP A 7 29.14 -22.51 16.04
N TRP A 8 28.67 -23.04 14.90
CA TRP A 8 27.34 -22.70 14.34
C TRP A 8 26.21 -23.62 14.81
N PHE A 9 26.55 -24.64 15.60
CA PHE A 9 25.59 -25.57 16.18
C PHE A 9 25.73 -25.58 17.70
N GLU A 10 25.33 -24.50 18.34
CA GLU A 10 24.82 -24.56 19.72
C GLU A 10 24.09 -23.26 20.06
N GLU A 11 22.80 -23.22 19.74
CA GLU A 11 21.85 -22.46 20.55
C GLU A 11 20.74 -23.41 21.03
N PRO A 12 20.55 -23.51 22.36
CA PRO A 12 19.66 -24.48 22.99
C PRO A 12 18.20 -24.11 22.76
N ASP A 13 17.39 -25.16 22.57
CA ASP A 13 15.94 -25.18 22.58
C ASP A 13 15.31 -24.15 23.54
N ALA A 14 14.85 -22.99 23.04
CA ALA A 14 13.84 -22.16 23.71
C ALA A 14 13.39 -20.96 22.86
N LEU A 15 12.57 -21.20 21.85
CA LEU A 15 11.42 -20.33 21.62
C LEU A 15 10.22 -21.24 21.34
N PRO A 16 9.22 -21.35 22.23
CA PRO A 16 7.88 -21.55 21.73
C PRO A 16 7.58 -20.29 20.92
N GLN A 17 7.85 -20.34 19.61
CA GLN A 17 7.22 -19.39 18.74
C GLN A 17 5.74 -19.76 18.77
N GLU A 18 4.98 -19.07 19.61
CA GLU A 18 3.59 -18.79 19.31
C GLU A 18 3.61 -17.94 18.03
N GLU A 19 3.91 -18.58 16.90
CA GLU A 19 3.53 -18.03 15.60
C GLU A 19 2.02 -18.25 15.57
N GLU A 20 1.29 -17.28 16.12
CA GLU A 20 -0.09 -17.06 15.67
C GLU A 20 0.00 -17.09 14.14
N ASP A 21 -0.60 -18.13 13.55
CA ASP A 21 -0.62 -18.39 12.11
C ASP A 21 -1.30 -17.20 11.40
N ASP A 22 -0.61 -16.08 11.26
CA ASP A 22 -0.91 -15.07 10.26
C ASP A 22 -0.59 -15.74 8.92
N GLU A 23 -1.55 -16.51 8.40
CA GLU A 23 -1.49 -17.10 7.07
C GLU A 23 -1.03 -16.03 6.08
N ILE A 24 0.21 -16.17 5.59
CA ILE A 24 0.77 -15.21 4.62
C ILE A 24 -0.03 -15.37 3.33
N ILE A 25 -0.97 -14.45 3.09
CA ILE A 25 -1.73 -14.38 1.84
C ILE A 25 -0.76 -14.07 0.71
N TRP A 26 -0.37 -15.10 -0.05
CA TRP A 26 0.51 -14.93 -1.20
C TRP A 26 -0.26 -14.33 -2.39
N VAL A 27 -0.16 -13.02 -2.56
CA VAL A 27 -0.70 -12.32 -3.73
C VAL A 27 0.28 -12.34 -4.90
N SER A 28 -0.22 -12.63 -6.11
CA SER A 28 0.63 -12.62 -7.30
C SER A 28 1.04 -11.20 -7.69
N LYS A 29 2.21 -11.02 -8.31
CA LYS A 29 2.65 -9.72 -8.86
C LYS A 29 1.64 -9.10 -9.82
N SER A 30 0.90 -9.94 -10.56
CA SER A 30 -0.14 -9.49 -11.51
C SER A 30 -1.43 -9.06 -10.80
N GLU A 31 -1.69 -9.59 -9.61
CA GLU A 31 -2.81 -9.16 -8.76
C GLU A 31 -2.57 -7.78 -8.20
N ILE A 32 -1.43 -7.58 -7.53
CA ILE A 32 -1.01 -6.28 -6.98
C ILE A 32 -1.11 -5.17 -8.04
N LYS A 33 -0.70 -5.48 -9.29
CA LYS A 33 -0.80 -4.53 -10.41
C LYS A 33 -2.25 -4.20 -10.78
N ARG A 34 -3.13 -5.21 -10.85
CA ARG A 34 -4.54 -4.99 -11.17
C ARG A 34 -5.22 -4.17 -10.06
N ASP A 35 -4.94 -4.47 -8.81
CA ASP A 35 -5.49 -3.76 -7.66
C ASP A 35 -5.02 -2.31 -7.63
N ALA A 36 -3.73 -2.07 -7.89
CA ALA A 36 -3.19 -0.72 -8.00
C ALA A 36 -3.85 0.10 -9.12
N GLU A 37 -4.12 -0.51 -10.28
CA GLU A 37 -4.82 0.15 -11.39
C GLU A 37 -6.29 0.47 -11.02
N VAL A 38 -6.98 -0.41 -10.31
CA VAL A 38 -8.34 -0.17 -9.81
C VAL A 38 -8.36 1.01 -8.84
N LEU A 39 -7.43 1.05 -7.89
CA LEU A 39 -7.30 2.16 -6.92
C LEU A 39 -6.97 3.48 -7.63
N LYS A 40 -6.05 3.45 -8.59
CA LYS A 40 -5.70 4.62 -9.41
C LYS A 40 -6.90 5.17 -10.17
N LYS A 41 -7.69 4.28 -10.77
CA LYS A 41 -8.91 4.67 -11.49
C LYS A 41 -9.94 5.30 -10.55
N LEU A 42 -10.15 4.71 -9.37
CA LEU A 42 -11.02 5.30 -8.34
C LEU A 42 -10.56 6.70 -7.94
N GLY A 43 -9.25 6.89 -7.72
CA GLY A 43 -8.67 8.21 -7.43
C GLY A 43 -8.96 9.22 -8.54
N ALA A 44 -8.84 8.82 -9.82
CA ALA A 44 -9.16 9.68 -10.95
C ALA A 44 -10.66 10.05 -11.01
N GLU A 45 -11.54 9.10 -10.69
CA GLU A 45 -12.98 9.34 -10.60
C GLU A 45 -13.31 10.35 -9.49
N LEU A 46 -12.71 10.21 -8.30
CA LEU A 46 -12.87 11.15 -7.19
C LEU A 46 -12.43 12.57 -7.55
N VAL A 47 -11.29 12.72 -8.23
CA VAL A 47 -10.79 14.04 -8.67
C VAL A 47 -11.74 14.69 -9.68
N ALA A 48 -12.44 13.90 -10.49
CA ALA A 48 -13.42 14.39 -11.47
C ALA A 48 -14.78 14.79 -10.87
N LEU A 49 -15.07 14.41 -9.61
CA LEU A 49 -16.32 14.77 -8.93
C LEU A 49 -16.37 16.27 -8.58
N SER A 50 -17.60 16.80 -8.52
CA SER A 50 -17.86 18.15 -8.04
C SER A 50 -17.87 18.22 -6.50
N LYS A 51 -17.65 19.41 -5.94
CA LYS A 51 -17.62 19.62 -4.47
C LYS A 51 -18.89 19.13 -3.76
N THR A 52 -20.05 19.36 -4.35
CA THR A 52 -21.35 18.92 -3.79
C THR A 52 -21.51 17.40 -3.79
N GLN A 53 -20.80 16.68 -4.67
CA GLN A 53 -20.76 15.22 -4.67
C GLN A 53 -19.76 14.70 -3.62
N LEU A 54 -18.61 15.35 -3.48
CA LEU A 54 -17.61 15.00 -2.47
C LEU A 54 -18.12 15.18 -1.03
N GLU A 55 -18.91 16.23 -0.78
CA GLU A 55 -19.54 16.47 0.54
C GLU A 55 -20.51 15.37 0.98
N ARG A 56 -21.04 14.57 0.05
CA ARG A 56 -21.92 13.43 0.35
C ARG A 56 -21.17 12.16 0.73
N ILE A 57 -19.86 12.13 0.48
CA ILE A 57 -19.00 11.00 0.77
C ILE A 57 -18.29 11.30 2.10
N PRO A 58 -18.32 10.38 3.08
CA PRO A 58 -17.57 10.55 4.32
C PRO A 58 -16.08 10.33 4.04
N LEU A 59 -15.43 11.36 3.50
CA LEU A 59 -13.99 11.38 3.25
C LEU A 59 -13.27 11.86 4.50
N ASP A 60 -12.10 11.30 4.75
CA ASP A 60 -11.19 11.85 5.75
C ASP A 60 -10.63 13.21 5.29
N GLU A 61 -10.17 14.03 6.23
CA GLU A 61 -9.68 15.38 5.96
C GLU A 61 -8.46 15.37 5.04
N GLN A 62 -7.54 14.42 5.24
CA GLN A 62 -6.30 14.32 4.46
C GLN A 62 -6.57 13.96 2.99
N LEU A 63 -7.56 13.09 2.75
CA LEU A 63 -8.00 12.63 1.45
C LEU A 63 -8.75 13.75 0.72
N LEU A 64 -9.60 14.49 1.42
CA LEU A 64 -10.26 15.66 0.85
C LEU A 64 -9.23 16.71 0.42
N GLU A 65 -8.24 17.01 1.26
CA GLU A 65 -7.15 17.92 0.91
C GLU A 65 -6.36 17.46 -0.31
N ALA A 66 -6.02 16.16 -0.38
CA ALA A 66 -5.32 15.57 -1.51
C ALA A 66 -6.12 15.70 -2.82
N ILE A 67 -7.43 15.44 -2.78
CA ILE A 67 -8.34 15.59 -3.93
C ILE A 67 -8.39 17.05 -4.37
N LEU A 68 -8.55 17.99 -3.43
CA LEU A 68 -8.58 19.43 -3.74
C LEU A 68 -7.24 19.93 -4.29
N LEU A 69 -6.12 19.39 -3.83
CA LEU A 69 -4.81 19.66 -4.40
C LEU A 69 -4.72 19.15 -5.84
N ALA A 70 -5.18 17.92 -6.10
CA ALA A 70 -5.21 17.33 -7.43
C ALA A 70 -6.01 18.17 -8.43
N GLN A 71 -7.19 18.64 -8.03
CA GLN A 71 -8.03 19.50 -8.87
C GLN A 71 -7.36 20.83 -9.25
N LYS A 72 -6.42 21.34 -8.44
CA LYS A 72 -5.68 22.58 -8.73
C LYS A 72 -4.51 22.36 -9.69
N ILE A 73 -3.90 21.19 -9.67
CA ILE A 73 -2.70 20.89 -10.46
C ILE A 73 -3.09 20.61 -11.92
N LYS A 74 -2.27 21.09 -12.86
CA LYS A 74 -2.52 20.95 -14.32
C LYS A 74 -1.47 20.08 -14.99
N ARG A 75 -1.87 19.39 -16.07
CA ARG A 75 -0.99 18.68 -17.00
C ARG A 75 -0.14 17.59 -16.31
N GLU A 76 1.18 17.78 -16.26
CA GLU A 76 2.14 16.78 -15.82
C GLU A 76 2.09 16.56 -14.31
N GLY A 77 1.84 17.60 -13.52
CA GLY A 77 1.73 17.44 -12.07
C GLY A 77 0.55 16.56 -11.68
N LEU A 78 -0.57 16.64 -12.41
CA LEU A 78 -1.75 15.82 -12.16
C LEU A 78 -1.47 14.34 -12.48
N ARG A 79 -0.78 14.07 -13.60
CA ARG A 79 -0.37 12.71 -13.99
C ARG A 79 0.58 12.04 -13.00
N ARG A 80 1.31 12.82 -12.19
CA ARG A 80 2.22 12.30 -11.16
C ARG A 80 1.50 12.05 -9.84
N GLN A 81 0.43 12.77 -9.58
CA GLN A 81 -0.36 12.60 -8.36
C GLN A 81 -1.35 11.43 -8.46
N LEU A 82 -1.86 11.16 -9.66
CA LEU A 82 -2.67 9.97 -9.98
C LEU A 82 -1.77 8.81 -10.37
#